data_AF-A0A7G8F8M9-F1
#
_entry.id   AF-A0A7G8F8M9-F1
#
_cell.length_a   1.000
_cell.length_b   1.000
_cell.length_c   1.000
_cell.angle_alpha   90.00
_cell.angle_beta   90.00
_cell.angle_gamma   90.00
#
_symmetry.space_group_name_H-M   'P 1'
#
loop_
_entity.id
_entity.type
_entity.pdbx_description
1 polymer ?
#
loop_
_entity_poly.entity_id
_entity_poly.type
_entity_poly.pdbx_seq_one_letter_code
_entity_poly.pdbx_strand_id
1 'polypeptide(L)' 'MLATFSVIYFAIQIAPIANQARNFDHCMDEAIKEAKGSFAEKRTFAANLCREI' A
#
# COMPACT_ATOMS: atom_id res chain seq x y z
N MET A 1 -5.99 31.46 7.82
CA MET A 1 -6.83 30.75 6.82
C MET A 1 -6.02 29.76 5.99
N LEU A 2 -4.98 30.17 5.25
CA LEU A 2 -4.15 29.27 4.40
C LEU A 2 -3.58 28.02 5.12
N ALA A 3 -3.12 28.16 6.37
CA ALA A 3 -2.59 27.03 7.15
C ALA A 3 -3.62 25.94 7.49
N THR A 4 -4.91 26.31 7.61
CA THR A 4 -5.98 25.36 7.89
C THR A 4 -6.35 24.59 6.63
N PHE A 5 -6.35 25.26 5.47
CA PHE A 5 -6.60 24.63 4.18
C PHE A 5 -5.54 23.59 3.82
N SER A 6 -4.26 23.84 4.11
CA SER A 6 -3.19 22.87 3.85
C SER A 6 -3.31 21.61 4.72
N VAL A 7 -3.62 21.73 6.01
CA VAL A 7 -3.83 20.56 6.89
C VAL A 7 -5.01 19.71 6.41
N ILE A 8 -6.10 20.35 5.99
CA ILE A 8 -7.27 19.67 5.43
C ILE A 8 -6.90 18.97 4.11
N TYR A 9 -6.16 19.62 3.22
CA TYR A 9 -5.70 19.04 1.96
C TYR A 9 -4.77 17.83 2.16
N PHE A 10 -3.85 17.91 3.12
CA PHE A 10 -2.99 16.77 3.47
C PHE A 10 -3.79 15.63 4.10
N ALA A 11 -4.71 15.93 5.01
CA ALA A 11 -5.56 14.91 5.65
C ALA A 11 -6.48 14.18 4.65
N ILE A 12 -7.03 14.92 3.68
CA ILE A 12 -7.87 14.34 2.60
C ILE A 12 -7.06 13.39 1.71
N GLN A 13 -5.76 13.62 1.52
CA GLN A 13 -4.89 12.68 0.81
C GLN A 13 -4.50 11.47 1.69
N ILE A 14 -4.38 11.63 3.01
CA ILE A 14 -4.04 10.53 3.91
C ILE A 14 -5.15 9.47 3.94
N ALA A 15 -6.43 9.84 3.83
CA ALA A 15 -7.53 8.87 3.83
C ALA A 15 -7.48 7.83 2.67
N PRO A 16 -7.38 8.23 1.39
CA PRO A 16 -7.20 7.29 0.29
C PRO A 16 -5.83 6.60 0.34
N ILE A 17 -4.76 7.27 0.79
CA ILE A 17 -3.43 6.66 0.95
C ILE A 17 -3.45 5.58 2.04
N ALA A 18 -4.17 5.78 3.15
CA ALA A 18 -4.31 4.81 4.22
C ALA A 18 -5.17 3.62 3.78
N ASN A 19 -6.24 3.86 3.03
CA ASN A 19 -7.06 2.79 2.46
C ASN A 19 -6.27 1.99 1.40
N GLN A 20 -5.49 2.67 0.56
CA GLN A 20 -4.59 2.05 -0.41
C GLN A 20 -3.46 1.28 0.27
N ALA A 21 -2.83 1.83 1.31
CA ALA A 21 -1.79 1.16 2.07
C ALA A 21 -2.33 -0.10 2.75
N ARG A 22 -3.57 -0.06 3.27
CA ARG A 22 -4.20 -1.21 3.91
C ARG A 22 -4.56 -2.31 2.91
N ASN A 23 -5.05 -1.93 1.73
CA ASN A 23 -5.29 -2.87 0.63
C ASN A 23 -3.98 -3.47 0.08
N PHE A 24 -2.95 -2.64 -0.05
CA PHE A 24 -1.62 -3.07 -0.49
C PHE A 24 -0.97 -4.03 0.51
N ASP A 25 -1.07 -3.74 1.80
CA ASP A 25 -0.57 -4.59 2.88
C ASP A 25 -1.31 -5.94 2.91
N HIS A 26 -2.63 -5.93 2.75
CA HIS A 26 -3.44 -7.15 2.65
C HIS A 26 -3.05 -7.99 1.43
N CYS A 27 -2.94 -7.36 0.26
CA CYS A 27 -2.49 -8.04 -0.96
C CYS A 27 -1.08 -8.62 -0.80
N MET A 28 -0.16 -7.87 -0.17
CA MET A 28 1.20 -8.32 0.09
C MET A 28 1.24 -9.56 1.00
N ASP A 29 0.43 -9.59 2.06
CA ASP A 29 0.36 -10.75 2.98
C ASP A 29 -0.16 -12.01 2.28
N GLU A 30 -1.22 -11.88 1.47
CA GLU A 30 -1.76 -12.98 0.67
C GLU A 30 -0.77 -13.46 -0.40
N ALA A 31 -0.18 -12.55 -1.16
CA ALA A 31 0.78 -12.88 -2.21
C ALA A 31 2.07 -13.51 -1.66
N ILE A 32 2.56 -13.07 -0.49
CA ILE A 32 3.73 -13.69 0.17
C ILE A 32 3.39 -15.09 0.70
N LYS A 33 2.16 -15.31 1.18
CA LYS A 33 1.69 -16.64 1.62
C LYS A 33 1.61 -17.63 0.47
N GLU A 34 1.15 -17.21 -0.69
CA GLU A 34 1.01 -18.07 -1.87
C GLU A 34 2.34 -18.31 -2.61
N ALA A 35 3.26 -17.35 -2.55
CA ALA A 35 4.55 -17.45 -3.24
C ALA A 35 5.46 -18.51 -2.61
N LYS A 36 6.06 -19.37 -3.45
CA LYS A 36 7.12 -20.32 -3.08
C LYS A 36 8.49 -19.73 -3.44
N GLY A 37 9.53 -20.05 -2.66
CA GLY A 37 10.89 -19.55 -2.90
C GLY A 37 11.46 -18.73 -1.74
N SER A 38 12.57 -18.04 -2.00
CA SER A 38 13.25 -17.20 -1.01
C SER A 38 12.41 -15.98 -0.62
N PHE A 39 12.51 -15.52 0.64
CA PHE A 39 11.76 -14.35 1.13
C PHE A 39 11.95 -13.10 0.23
N ALA A 40 13.15 -12.92 -0.32
CA ALA A 40 13.43 -11.82 -1.24
C ALA A 40 12.62 -11.93 -2.55
N GLU A 41 12.56 -13.11 -3.16
CA GLU A 41 11.76 -13.35 -4.38
C GLU A 41 10.27 -13.16 -4.12
N LYS A 42 9.77 -13.68 -2.99
CA LYS A 42 8.36 -13.53 -2.60
C LYS A 42 7.96 -12.06 -2.47
N ARG A 43 8.82 -11.25 -1.86
CA ARG A 43 8.56 -9.83 -1.64
C ARG A 43 8.56 -9.05 -2.95
N THR A 44 9.47 -9.36 -3.87
CA THR A 44 9.53 -8.72 -5.19
C THR A 44 8.33 -9.12 -6.07
N PHE A 45 7.96 -10.41 -6.05
CA PHE A 45 6.78 -10.91 -6.76
C PHE A 45 5.50 -10.27 -6.23
N ALA A 46 5.29 -10.30 -4.90
CA ALA A 46 4.14 -9.69 -4.25
C ALA A 46 4.07 -8.18 -4.51
N ALA A 47 5.20 -7.46 -4.42
CA ALA A 47 5.23 -6.03 -4.70
C ALA A 47 4.87 -5.69 -6.14
N ASN A 48 5.26 -6.52 -7.11
CA ASN A 48 4.86 -6.33 -8.51
C ASN A 48 3.38 -6.63 -8.72
N LEU A 49 2.86 -7.71 -8.13
CA LEU A 49 1.45 -8.11 -8.22
C LEU A 49 0.52 -7.05 -7.60
N CYS A 50 0.86 -6.56 -6.41
CA CYS A 50 0.06 -5.60 -5.66
C CYS A 50 0.24 -4.14 -6.14
N ARG A 51 1.22 -3.87 -7.02
CA ARG A 51 1.40 -2.56 -7.67
C ARG A 51 0.46 -2.37 -8.87
N GLU A 52 -0.09 -3.46 -9.41
CA GLU A 52 -1.06 -3.46 -10.51
C GLU A 52 -2.52 -3.29 -10.04
N ILE A 53 -2.75 -3.22 -8.72
CA ILE A 53 -4.05 -3.00 -8.05
C ILE A 53 -4.18 -1.54 -7.61
#